data_AF-A0A1B6G118-F1
#
_entry.id   AF-A0A1B6G118-F1
#
_cell.length_a   1.000
_cell.length_b   1.000
_cell.length_c   1.000
_cell.angle_alpha   90.00
_cell.angle_beta   90.00
_cell.angle_gamma   90.00
#
_symmetry.space_group_name_H-M   'P 1'
#
loop_
_entity.id
_entity.type
_entity.pdbx_description
1 polymer ?
#
loop_
_entity_poly.entity_id
_entity_poly.type
_entity_poly.pdbx_seq_one_letter_code
_entity_poly.pdbx_strand_id
1 'polypeptide(L)'
;ETDESFVSKIVFSDEATFHTNGKVNRHNVLIWGTENPRETIEHERDSPKVIVFCAISVNKVFGPFFFEGATVTGLQYLEMLENWLFPQLEQEAQQFIFQQDGAPPHWHLSVRDYLNVNYTRRWIGRQAACDRVLHHWPPRSPD
;
A
#
# COMPACT_ATOMS: atom_id res chain seq x y z
N GLU A 1 -6.81 -15.76 23.96
CA GLU A 1 -7.93 -14.80 23.93
C GLU A 1 -7.79 -13.95 22.69
N THR A 2 -8.79 -13.93 21.83
CA THR A 2 -8.91 -12.94 20.75
C THR A 2 -9.13 -11.60 21.42
N ASP A 3 -8.10 -10.76 21.49
CA ASP A 3 -8.23 -9.37 21.87
C ASP A 3 -9.15 -8.70 20.85
N GLU A 4 -10.44 -8.50 21.20
CA GLU A 4 -11.43 -7.85 20.33
C GLU A 4 -10.96 -6.46 19.87
N SER A 5 -10.03 -5.82 20.59
CA SER A 5 -9.45 -4.54 20.21
C SER A 5 -8.35 -4.65 19.15
N PHE A 6 -7.82 -5.84 18.85
CA PHE A 6 -6.72 -6.01 17.90
C PHE A 6 -7.08 -5.48 16.51
N VAL A 7 -8.22 -5.89 15.97
CA VAL A 7 -8.67 -5.48 14.63
C VAL A 7 -8.88 -3.98 14.55
N SER A 8 -9.39 -3.36 15.63
CA SER A 8 -9.63 -1.92 15.69
C SER A 8 -8.35 -1.08 15.63
N LYS A 9 -7.19 -1.70 15.91
CA LYS A 9 -5.87 -1.04 15.87
C LYS A 9 -5.21 -1.14 14.51
N ILE A 10 -5.66 -2.04 13.62
CA ILE A 10 -5.01 -2.26 12.32
C ILE A 10 -5.30 -1.07 11.40
N VAL A 11 -4.24 -0.60 10.76
CA VAL A 11 -4.29 0.35 9.66
C VAL A 11 -3.81 -0.37 8.40
N PHE A 12 -4.73 -0.66 7.49
CA PHE A 12 -4.41 -1.24 6.18
C PHE A 12 -3.95 -0.15 5.23
N SER A 13 -3.02 -0.47 4.34
CA SER A 13 -2.54 0.48 3.35
C SER A 13 -2.19 -0.20 2.03
N ASP A 14 -2.32 0.56 0.94
CA ASP A 14 -1.96 0.09 -0.40
C ASP A 14 -1.71 1.28 -1.35
N GLU A 15 -1.04 0.98 -2.46
CA GLU A 15 -0.86 1.89 -3.58
C GLU A 15 -1.68 1.47 -4.81
N ALA A 16 -2.29 2.46 -5.47
CA ALA A 16 -2.91 2.29 -6.77
C ALA A 16 -2.24 3.20 -7.81
N THR A 17 -1.95 2.63 -8.99
CA THR A 17 -1.47 3.41 -10.15
C THR A 17 -2.63 3.79 -11.05
N PHE A 18 -2.80 5.08 -11.31
CA PHE A 18 -3.80 5.61 -12.22
C PHE A 18 -3.14 6.20 -13.47
N HIS A 19 -3.67 5.86 -14.64
CA HIS A 19 -3.20 6.36 -15.93
C HIS A 19 -4.14 7.43 -16.46
N THR A 20 -3.60 8.52 -17.01
CA THR A 20 -4.43 9.62 -17.55
C THR A 20 -5.07 9.30 -18.91
N ASN A 21 -4.64 8.23 -19.57
CA ASN A 21 -5.16 7.79 -20.87
C ASN A 21 -6.53 7.08 -20.78
N GLY A 22 -7.13 6.97 -19.60
CA GLY A 22 -8.46 6.37 -19.40
C GLY A 22 -8.53 4.87 -19.68
N LYS A 23 -7.38 4.20 -19.88
CA LYS A 23 -7.34 2.78 -20.24
C LYS A 23 -7.38 1.92 -18.98
N VAL A 24 -8.47 1.18 -18.82
CA VAL A 24 -8.67 0.25 -17.69
C VAL A 24 -7.92 -1.06 -17.95
N ASN A 25 -7.34 -1.64 -16.89
CA ASN A 25 -6.58 -2.89 -16.98
C ASN A 25 -7.47 -4.03 -17.52
N ARG A 26 -7.00 -4.75 -18.55
CA ARG A 26 -7.78 -5.80 -19.27
C ARG A 26 -8.16 -6.98 -18.37
N HIS A 27 -7.47 -7.18 -17.25
CA HIS A 27 -7.81 -8.21 -16.27
C HIS A 27 -9.08 -7.87 -15.48
N ASN A 28 -9.46 -6.58 -15.42
CA ASN A 28 -10.64 -6.10 -14.69
C ASN A 28 -11.82 -5.75 -15.61
N VAL A 29 -11.65 -5.79 -16.93
CA VAL A 29 -12.71 -5.47 -17.90
C VAL A 29 -12.94 -6.65 -18.82
N LEU A 30 -13.92 -7.46 -18.47
CA LEU A 30 -14.47 -8.51 -19.31
C LEU A 30 -15.60 -7.93 -20.15
N ILE A 31 -15.40 -7.85 -21.46
CA ILE A 31 -16.42 -7.39 -22.40
C ILE A 31 -17.30 -8.59 -22.74
N TRP A 32 -18.55 -8.58 -22.27
CA TRP A 32 -19.55 -9.57 -22.64
C TRP A 32 -20.24 -9.16 -23.95
N GLY A 33 -20.31 -10.09 -24.89
CA GLY A 33 -20.99 -9.91 -26.16
C GLY A 33 -21.40 -11.26 -26.74
N THR A 34 -22.42 -11.27 -27.61
CA THR A 34 -22.84 -12.47 -28.34
C THR A 34 -21.84 -12.90 -29.39
N GLU A 35 -20.96 -11.99 -29.83
CA GLU A 35 -19.87 -12.24 -30.77
C GLU A 35 -18.57 -11.58 -30.28
N ASN A 36 -17.42 -12.14 -30.67
CA ASN A 36 -16.12 -11.57 -30.33
C ASN A 36 -15.87 -10.29 -31.15
N PRO A 37 -15.67 -9.13 -30.51
CA PRO A 37 -15.57 -7.85 -31.21
C PRO A 37 -14.31 -7.69 -32.09
N ARG A 38 -13.33 -8.60 -32.00
CA ARG A 38 -12.04 -8.55 -32.74
C ARG A 38 -11.29 -7.22 -32.62
N GLU A 39 -11.61 -6.39 -31.63
CA GLU A 39 -10.93 -5.11 -31.43
C GLU A 39 -9.54 -5.29 -30.81
N THR A 40 -8.55 -4.69 -31.47
CA THR A 40 -7.19 -4.57 -30.96
C THR A 40 -7.02 -3.15 -30.42
N ILE A 41 -7.05 -3.01 -29.10
CA ILE A 41 -6.87 -1.70 -28.46
C ILE A 41 -5.36 -1.42 -28.32
N GLU A 42 -4.83 -0.57 -29.19
CA GLU A 42 -3.43 -0.11 -29.11
C GLU A 42 -3.11 0.47 -27.73
N HIS A 43 -1.93 0.14 -27.22
CA HIS A 43 -1.48 0.52 -25.87
C HIS A 43 -0.28 1.44 -25.99
N GLU A 44 -0.49 2.72 -25.66
CA GLU A 44 0.60 3.63 -25.41
C GLU A 44 1.30 3.22 -24.11
N ARG A 45 2.55 2.77 -24.20
CA ARG A 45 3.29 2.21 -23.05
C ARG A 45 3.68 3.26 -22.01
N ASP A 46 3.81 4.53 -22.43
CA ASP A 46 4.38 5.62 -21.62
C ASP A 46 3.36 6.74 -21.31
N SER A 47 2.08 6.40 -21.22
CA SER A 47 1.07 7.38 -20.79
C SER A 47 1.42 7.94 -19.40
N PRO A 48 1.23 9.24 -19.15
CA PRO A 48 1.39 9.81 -17.82
C PRO A 48 0.56 9.01 -16.80
N LYS A 49 1.20 8.70 -15.67
CA LYS A 49 0.58 7.97 -14.56
C LYS A 49 0.89 8.66 -13.25
N VAL A 50 0.00 8.48 -12.29
CA VAL A 50 0.16 8.91 -10.91
C VAL A 50 0.01 7.70 -10.00
N ILE A 51 0.88 7.59 -9.00
CA ILE A 51 0.79 6.56 -7.97
C ILE A 51 0.20 7.20 -6.74
N VAL A 52 -0.89 6.62 -6.25
CA VAL A 52 -1.65 7.13 -5.12
C VAL A 52 -1.56 6.13 -3.99
N PHE A 53 -1.23 6.62 -2.80
CA PHE A 53 -1.26 5.85 -1.57
C PHE A 53 -2.48 6.24 -0.74
N CYS A 54 -3.11 5.24 -0.13
CA CYS A 54 -4.14 5.43 0.88
C CYS A 54 -3.91 4.44 2.03
N ALA A 55 -4.27 4.87 3.23
CA ALA A 55 -4.37 4.00 4.39
C ALA A 55 -5.77 4.12 5.02
N ILE A 56 -6.24 3.06 5.64
CA ILE A 56 -7.56 3.00 6.26
C ILE A 56 -7.48 2.31 7.62
N SER A 57 -8.08 2.96 8.62
CA SER A 57 -8.38 2.37 9.92
C SER A 57 -9.89 2.15 10.03
N VAL A 58 -10.34 1.52 11.11
CA VAL A 58 -11.76 1.35 11.42
C VAL A 58 -12.51 2.69 11.51
N ASN A 59 -11.82 3.79 11.85
CA ASN A 59 -12.44 5.09 12.11
C ASN A 59 -12.24 6.11 10.99
N LYS A 60 -11.20 5.95 10.16
CA LYS A 60 -10.75 7.02 9.26
C LYS A 60 -9.99 6.48 8.04
N VAL A 61 -10.19 7.15 6.92
CA VAL A 61 -9.33 7.02 5.73
C VAL A 61 -8.27 8.13 5.76
N PHE A 62 -7.02 7.76 5.55
CA PHE A 62 -5.86 8.64 5.42
C PHE A 62 -5.44 8.66 3.96
N GLY A 63 -5.53 9.81 3.32
CA GLY A 63 -5.22 9.95 1.90
C GLY A 63 -6.31 10.69 1.14
N PRO A 64 -6.17 10.79 -0.19
CA PRO A 64 -5.06 10.26 -0.99
C PRO A 64 -3.73 11.00 -0.78
N PHE A 65 -2.61 10.28 -0.80
CA PHE A 65 -1.27 10.85 -0.99
C PHE A 65 -0.79 10.57 -2.41
N PHE A 66 -0.33 11.60 -3.11
CA PHE A 66 0.12 11.49 -4.49
C PHE A 66 1.64 11.48 -4.53
N PHE A 67 2.23 10.39 -5.03
CA PHE A 67 3.67 10.36 -5.28
C PHE A 67 4.01 11.14 -6.55
N GLU A 68 5.11 11.88 -6.49
CA GLU A 68 5.70 12.51 -7.66
C GLU A 68 6.53 11.49 -8.46
N GLY A 69 6.28 11.47 -9.77
CA GLY A 69 6.99 10.61 -10.71
C GLY A 69 6.28 9.29 -11.03
N ALA A 70 6.90 8.52 -11.92
CA ALA A 70 6.32 7.31 -12.50
C ALA A 70 6.53 6.05 -11.63
N THR A 71 7.31 6.13 -10.57
CA THR A 71 7.71 5.01 -9.71
C THR A 71 7.93 5.48 -8.28
N VAL A 72 7.58 4.66 -7.30
CA VAL A 72 7.88 4.90 -5.89
C VAL A 72 9.16 4.16 -5.52
N THR A 73 10.15 4.89 -4.99
CA THR A 73 11.35 4.29 -4.39
C THR A 73 11.15 4.04 -2.90
N GLY A 74 11.96 3.17 -2.30
CA GLY A 74 11.90 2.92 -0.85
C GLY A 74 12.14 4.16 0.01
N LEU A 75 12.95 5.11 -0.46
CA LEU A 75 13.21 6.37 0.26
C LEU A 75 12.01 7.33 0.16
N GLN A 76 11.38 7.46 -1.01
CA GLN A 76 10.15 8.26 -1.15
C GLN A 76 9.01 7.67 -0.31
N TYR A 77 8.92 6.33 -0.26
CA TYR A 77 7.96 5.65 0.60
C TYR A 77 8.21 5.95 2.08
N LEU A 78 9.47 5.84 2.52
CA LEU A 78 9.86 6.17 3.89
C LEU A 78 9.54 7.63 4.25
N GLU A 79 9.87 8.57 3.36
CA GLU A 79 9.58 9.99 3.54
C GLU A 79 8.08 10.26 3.70
N MET A 80 7.25 9.58 2.90
CA MET A 80 5.80 9.65 3.03
C MET A 80 5.31 9.10 4.38
N LEU A 81 5.86 7.96 4.83
CA LEU A 81 5.52 7.41 6.15
C LEU A 81 5.88 8.38 7.29
N GLU A 82 7.12 8.86 7.30
CA GLU A 82 7.68 9.71 8.35
C GLU A 82 7.01 11.08 8.43
N ASN A 83 6.84 11.73 7.28
CA ASN A 83 6.45 13.14 7.24
C ASN A 83 4.95 13.34 7.03
N TRP A 84 4.23 12.34 6.50
CA TRP A 84 2.83 12.46 6.17
C TRP A 84 1.94 11.47 6.92
N LEU A 85 2.14 10.16 6.80
CA LEU A 85 1.18 9.19 7.36
C LEU A 85 1.25 9.09 8.89
N PHE A 86 2.43 8.79 9.44
CA PHE A 86 2.57 8.45 10.85
C PHE A 86 2.30 9.62 11.81
N PRO A 87 2.64 10.88 11.49
CA PRO A 87 2.19 12.01 12.30
C PRO A 87 0.67 12.08 12.45
N GLN A 88 -0.08 11.73 11.40
CA GLN A 88 -1.55 11.69 11.45
C GLN A 88 -2.04 10.49 12.27
N LEU A 89 -1.42 9.32 12.12
CA LEU A 89 -1.79 8.14 12.89
C LEU A 89 -1.54 8.33 14.39
N GLU A 90 -0.42 8.96 14.78
CA GLU A 90 -0.10 9.21 16.18
C GLU A 90 -1.05 10.20 16.85
N GLN A 91 -1.60 11.15 16.08
CA GLN A 91 -2.63 12.08 16.55
C GLN A 91 -3.99 11.41 16.75
N GLU A 92 -4.38 10.51 15.84
CA GLU A 92 -5.71 9.89 15.81
C GLU A 92 -5.79 8.59 16.65
N ALA A 93 -4.72 7.81 16.67
CA ALA A 93 -4.67 6.47 17.23
C ALA A 93 -3.31 6.21 17.89
N GLN A 94 -3.20 6.47 19.19
CA GLN A 94 -1.95 6.27 19.96
C GLN A 94 -1.39 4.84 19.92
N GLN A 95 -2.21 3.84 19.59
CA GLN A 95 -1.82 2.42 19.53
C GLN A 95 -2.28 1.75 18.23
N PHE A 96 -1.80 2.22 17.08
CA PHE A 96 -2.05 1.55 15.80
C PHE A 96 -1.07 0.39 15.52
N ILE A 97 -1.49 -0.52 14.64
CA ILE A 97 -0.70 -1.56 14.01
C ILE A 97 -0.71 -1.30 12.50
N PHE A 98 0.44 -0.97 11.93
CA PHE A 98 0.54 -0.65 10.51
C PHE A 98 0.67 -1.90 9.65
N GLN A 99 -0.16 -2.06 8.63
CA GLN A 99 -0.05 -3.15 7.67
C GLN A 99 0.38 -2.61 6.30
N GLN A 100 1.37 -3.29 5.71
CA GLN A 100 1.84 -3.08 4.33
C GLN A 100 2.10 -4.44 3.65
N ASP A 101 2.07 -4.46 2.33
CA ASP A 101 2.31 -5.67 1.54
C ASP A 101 3.83 -5.96 1.36
N GLY A 102 4.17 -6.85 0.43
CA GLY A 102 5.54 -7.24 0.13
C GLY A 102 6.24 -6.45 -0.99
N ALA A 103 5.72 -5.29 -1.41
CA ALA A 103 6.25 -4.54 -2.54
C ALA A 103 7.73 -4.12 -2.33
N PRO A 104 8.52 -3.97 -3.41
CA PRO A 104 9.93 -3.62 -3.30
C PRO A 104 10.24 -2.36 -2.46
N PRO A 105 9.48 -1.25 -2.55
CA PRO A 105 9.68 -0.08 -1.69
C PRO A 105 9.50 -0.39 -0.20
N HIS A 106 8.49 -1.20 0.15
CA HIS A 106 8.17 -1.59 1.54
C HIS A 106 9.26 -2.47 2.14
N TRP A 107 9.97 -3.22 1.29
CA TRP A 107 11.06 -4.10 1.69
C TRP A 107 12.44 -3.42 1.72
N HIS A 108 12.51 -2.12 1.43
CA HIS A 108 13.75 -1.36 1.49
C HIS A 108 14.34 -1.36 2.92
N LEU A 109 15.66 -1.43 3.05
CA LEU A 109 16.34 -1.54 4.36
C LEU A 109 15.98 -0.36 5.27
N SER A 110 16.04 0.87 4.77
CA SER A 110 15.71 2.06 5.56
C SER A 110 14.27 2.04 6.08
N VAL A 111 13.30 1.54 5.28
CA VAL A 111 11.90 1.42 5.69
C VAL A 111 11.77 0.42 6.84
N ARG A 112 12.39 -0.75 6.68
CA ARG A 112 12.35 -1.80 7.70
C ARG A 112 13.04 -1.38 8.98
N ASP A 113 14.22 -0.77 8.89
CA ASP A 113 14.97 -0.28 10.05
C ASP A 113 14.16 0.77 10.82
N TYR A 114 13.55 1.71 10.09
CA TYR A 114 12.67 2.71 10.67
C TYR A 114 11.47 2.09 11.40
N LEU A 115 10.75 1.15 10.76
CA LEU A 115 9.61 0.46 11.36
C LEU A 115 10.02 -0.41 12.56
N ASN A 116 11.17 -1.08 12.46
CA ASN A 116 11.72 -1.89 13.54
C ASN A 116 12.07 -1.04 14.77
N VAL A 117 12.63 0.17 14.57
CA VAL A 117 13.04 1.06 15.66
C VAL A 117 11.84 1.78 16.29
N ASN A 118 10.99 2.41 15.48
CA ASN A 118 9.94 3.30 15.97
C ASN A 118 8.62 2.57 16.28
N TYR A 119 8.36 1.47 15.56
CA TYR A 119 7.11 0.71 15.65
C TYR A 119 7.39 -0.78 15.93
N THR A 120 8.39 -1.09 16.77
CA THR A 120 8.70 -2.47 17.21
C THR A 120 7.41 -3.23 17.58
N ARG A 121 7.17 -4.40 16.94
CA ARG A 121 5.98 -5.24 17.17
C ARG A 121 4.65 -4.51 16.96
N ARG A 122 4.63 -3.45 16.15
CA ARG A 122 3.43 -2.67 15.76
C ARG A 122 3.28 -2.51 14.26
N TRP A 123 3.89 -3.41 13.49
CA TRP A 123 3.68 -3.46 12.04
C TRP A 123 3.60 -4.89 11.52
N ILE A 124 2.87 -5.06 10.43
CA ILE A 124 2.59 -6.29 9.70
C ILE A 124 3.13 -6.10 8.29
N GLY A 125 3.86 -7.08 7.79
CA GLY A 125 4.42 -7.01 6.45
C GLY A 125 5.30 -8.21 6.15
N ARG A 126 6.06 -8.12 5.06
CA ARG A 126 7.09 -9.12 4.77
C ARG A 126 8.09 -9.20 5.95
N GLN A 127 8.57 -10.40 6.26
CA GLN A 127 9.42 -10.65 7.44
C GLN A 127 10.72 -11.38 7.06
N ALA A 128 11.85 -10.88 7.57
CA ALA A 128 13.12 -11.60 7.67
C ALA A 128 13.43 -11.90 9.14
N ALA A 129 14.41 -12.79 9.38
CA ALA A 129 14.78 -13.24 10.72
C ALA A 129 15.20 -12.10 11.67
N CYS A 130 15.75 -11.00 11.14
CA CYS A 130 16.18 -9.85 11.92
C CYS A 130 15.07 -8.82 12.20
N ASP A 131 13.90 -8.93 11.55
CA ASP A 131 12.83 -7.94 11.69
C ASP A 131 11.99 -8.17 12.94
N ARG A 132 11.53 -7.06 13.52
CA ARG A 132 10.66 -7.02 14.71
C ARG A 132 9.19 -6.86 14.33
N VAL A 133 8.76 -7.62 13.31
CA VAL A 133 7.39 -7.64 12.81
C VAL A 133 6.44 -8.22 13.86
N LEU A 134 5.20 -7.74 13.89
CA LEU A 134 4.13 -8.33 14.68
C LEU A 134 3.61 -9.62 14.03
N HIS A 135 3.21 -9.53 12.75
CA HIS A 135 2.79 -10.67 11.93
C HIS A 135 3.33 -10.61 10.51
N HIS A 136 3.59 -11.78 9.93
CA HIS A 136 4.01 -11.91 8.54
C HIS A 136 2.82 -11.72 7.59
N TRP A 137 2.97 -10.84 6.60
CA TRP A 137 2.05 -10.72 5.48
C TRP A 137 2.47 -11.65 4.33
N PRO A 138 1.63 -12.61 3.92
CA PRO A 138 1.98 -13.55 2.86
C PRO A 138 2.11 -12.88 1.47
N PRO A 139 3.01 -13.40 0.61
CA PRO A 139 3.11 -12.91 -0.76
C PRO A 139 1.86 -13.28 -1.56
N ARG A 140 1.39 -12.36 -2.41
CA ARG A 140 0.23 -12.54 -3.28
C ARG A 140 -1.07 -12.83 -2.52
N SER A 141 -1.28 -12.14 -1.41
CA SER A 141 -2.52 -12.20 -0.63
C SER A 141 -3.23 -10.83 -0.61
N PRO A 142 -3.86 -10.44 -1.73
CA PRO A 142 -4.72 -9.26 -1.80
C PRO A 142 -6.16 -9.54 -1.34
N ASP A 143 -6.57 -10.81 -1.19
CA ASP A 143 -7.90 -11.30 -0.81
C ASP A 143 -8.07 -11.49 0.72
#